data_AF-A0A7V8VP55-F1
#
_entry.id   AF-A0A7V8VP55-F1
#
_cell.length_a   1.000
_cell.length_b   1.000
_cell.length_c   1.000
_cell.angle_alpha   90.00
_cell.angle_beta   90.00
_cell.angle_gamma   90.00
#
_symmetry.space_group_name_H-M   'P 1'
#
loop_
_entity.id
_entity.type
_entity.pdbx_description
1 polymer ?
#
loop_
_entity_poly.entity_id
_entity_poly.type
_entity_poly.pdbx_seq_one_letter_code
_entity_poly.pdbx_strand_id
1 'polypeptide(L)'
;MKTLLLTCIAAGLLSSAASAQMINFDDAKTGAPPSGWTATKTGGGSPNWTVEKDDSAPSKPNVLKQSGKAAYPLCIMDGANVKDGFGEVKFKPISGNEDQAAGLIWRVKDADNYYVCRANALEGNVVLYKTEKGKRSSLDIVGRKGGYGVKEPVPKGEWSTQIPSRQSESKAIGSSPRTTSPSFTTSSIS
;
A
#
# COMPACT_ATOMS: atom_id res chain seq x y z
N MET A 1 -67.75 4.28 -2.53
CA MET A 1 -66.74 4.05 -3.59
C MET A 1 -65.39 4.46 -3.01
N LYS A 2 -64.46 3.53 -2.83
CA LYS A 2 -63.16 3.78 -2.18
C LYS A 2 -62.09 3.96 -3.24
N THR A 3 -61.53 5.15 -3.34
CA THR A 3 -60.40 5.47 -4.22
C THR A 3 -59.10 5.00 -3.58
N LEU A 4 -58.36 4.13 -4.26
CA LEU A 4 -57.05 3.64 -3.82
C LEU A 4 -55.97 4.50 -4.49
N LEU A 5 -55.18 5.22 -3.70
CA LEU A 5 -53.99 5.94 -4.16
C LEU A 5 -52.77 5.01 -4.06
N LEU A 6 -52.13 4.72 -5.20
CA LEU A 6 -50.84 4.06 -5.28
C LEU A 6 -49.72 5.10 -5.12
N THR A 7 -48.96 5.03 -4.04
CA THR A 7 -47.70 5.76 -3.88
C THR A 7 -46.54 4.93 -4.43
N CYS A 8 -45.96 5.37 -5.56
CA CYS A 8 -44.71 4.85 -6.09
C CYS A 8 -43.53 5.39 -5.25
N ILE A 9 -42.84 4.52 -4.52
CA ILE A 9 -41.57 4.86 -3.88
C ILE A 9 -40.47 4.78 -4.95
N ALA A 10 -40.00 5.93 -5.42
CA ALA A 10 -38.81 6.00 -6.26
C ALA A 10 -37.56 5.77 -5.40
N ALA A 11 -36.97 4.58 -5.48
CA ALA A 11 -35.68 4.28 -4.86
C ALA A 11 -34.56 4.95 -5.69
N GLY A 12 -34.11 6.13 -5.27
CA GLY A 12 -32.94 6.78 -5.85
C GLY A 12 -31.66 5.98 -5.53
N LEU A 13 -31.02 5.44 -6.56
CA LEU A 13 -29.67 4.87 -6.44
C LEU A 13 -28.67 5.99 -6.18
N LEU A 14 -28.24 6.14 -4.94
CA LEU A 14 -27.06 6.95 -4.59
C LEU A 14 -25.81 6.23 -5.11
N SER A 15 -25.37 6.57 -6.32
CA SER A 15 -24.06 6.18 -6.82
C SER A 15 -22.99 6.90 -6.02
N SER A 16 -22.35 6.21 -5.07
CA SER A 16 -21.15 6.69 -4.41
C SER A 16 -20.03 6.81 -5.46
N ALA A 17 -19.68 8.04 -5.84
CA ALA A 17 -18.51 8.28 -6.68
C ALA A 17 -17.25 7.71 -5.99
N ALA A 18 -16.56 6.79 -6.66
CA ALA A 18 -15.26 6.32 -6.22
C ALA A 18 -14.25 7.46 -6.41
N SER A 19 -13.68 7.97 -5.31
CA SER A 19 -12.61 8.96 -5.35
C SER A 19 -11.26 8.25 -5.49
N ALA A 20 -10.59 8.42 -6.62
CA ALA A 20 -9.22 7.97 -6.79
C ALA A 20 -8.28 9.13 -6.44
N GLN A 21 -7.57 9.03 -5.31
CA GLN A 21 -6.52 9.97 -4.95
C GLN A 21 -5.19 9.46 -5.53
N MET A 22 -4.59 10.23 -6.43
CA MET A 22 -3.22 10.02 -6.89
C MET A 22 -2.26 10.85 -6.05
N ILE A 23 -1.19 10.24 -5.57
CA ILE A 23 -0.14 10.91 -4.81
C ILE A 23 1.16 10.79 -5.60
N ASN A 24 1.79 11.93 -5.87
CA ASN A 24 3.14 12.03 -6.42
C ASN A 24 3.99 12.93 -5.50
N PHE A 25 5.26 13.12 -5.87
CA PHE A 25 6.21 13.91 -5.07
C PHE A 25 6.76 15.11 -5.84
N ASP A 26 6.13 15.49 -6.95
CA ASP A 26 6.70 16.41 -7.93
C ASP A 26 6.84 17.83 -7.38
N ASP A 27 5.89 18.24 -6.53
CA ASP A 27 5.90 19.52 -5.82
C ASP A 27 6.54 19.44 -4.42
N ALA A 28 6.98 18.25 -3.99
CA ALA A 28 7.55 18.07 -2.67
C ALA A 28 8.99 18.57 -2.60
N LYS A 29 9.37 19.13 -1.45
CA LYS A 29 10.73 19.60 -1.18
C LYS A 29 11.70 18.42 -1.20
N THR A 30 12.77 18.52 -1.99
CA THR A 30 13.82 17.51 -2.07
C THR A 30 14.71 17.47 -0.82
N GLY A 31 15.33 16.31 -0.58
CA GLY A 31 16.29 16.09 0.52
C GLY A 31 15.67 15.87 1.90
N ALA A 32 14.34 15.76 1.99
CA ALA A 32 13.62 15.47 3.23
C ALA A 32 12.41 14.56 2.95
N PRO A 33 11.81 13.92 3.97
CA PRO A 33 10.50 13.31 3.82
C PRO A 33 9.46 14.33 3.34
N PRO A 34 8.44 13.91 2.57
CA PRO A 34 7.37 14.80 2.14
C PRO A 34 6.61 15.37 3.35
N SER A 35 6.04 16.58 3.21
CA SER A 35 5.21 17.17 4.26
C SER A 35 3.98 16.31 4.54
N GLY A 36 3.64 16.12 5.83
CA GLY A 36 2.56 15.22 6.25
C GLY A 36 2.91 13.74 6.13
N TRP A 37 4.20 13.39 6.13
CA TRP A 37 4.67 12.01 6.18
C TRP A 37 5.64 11.79 7.33
N THR A 38 5.43 10.70 8.07
CA THR A 38 6.28 10.24 9.15
C THR A 38 7.25 9.16 8.65
N ALA A 39 8.54 9.50 8.56
CA ALA A 39 9.62 8.54 8.30
C ALA A 39 10.00 7.81 9.59
N THR A 40 9.88 6.48 9.62
CA THR A 40 10.15 5.64 10.80
C THR A 40 10.60 4.23 10.40
N LYS A 41 10.63 3.31 11.37
CA LYS A 41 10.98 1.89 11.19
C LYS A 41 10.36 1.03 12.28
N THR A 42 10.19 -0.25 11.99
CA THR A 42 9.99 -1.28 13.03
C THR A 42 11.35 -1.85 13.45
N GLY A 43 11.62 -1.98 14.75
CA GLY A 43 12.89 -2.54 15.22
C GLY A 43 14.10 -1.60 15.04
N GLY A 44 15.26 -2.16 14.66
CA GLY A 44 16.55 -1.46 14.71
C GLY A 44 17.02 -0.80 13.41
N GLY A 45 18.06 0.02 13.52
CA GLY A 45 18.75 0.67 12.38
C GLY A 45 18.31 2.12 12.11
N SER A 46 18.68 2.64 10.95
CA SER A 46 18.52 4.05 10.56
C SER A 46 17.94 4.15 9.15
N PRO A 47 16.61 4.30 9.01
CA PRO A 47 15.99 4.53 7.71
C PRO A 47 16.39 5.94 7.24
N ASN A 48 16.47 6.13 5.92
CA ASN A 48 16.63 7.45 5.33
C ASN A 48 15.60 7.59 4.22
N TRP A 49 14.59 8.43 4.45
CA TRP A 49 13.52 8.69 3.51
C TRP A 49 13.61 10.12 3.01
N THR A 50 13.75 10.28 1.70
CA THR A 50 13.99 11.58 1.06
C THR A 50 13.23 11.67 -0.25
N VAL A 51 12.68 12.84 -0.53
CA VAL A 51 12.27 13.18 -1.89
C VAL A 51 13.53 13.48 -2.71
N GLU A 52 13.70 12.78 -3.83
CA GLU A 52 14.86 12.91 -4.72
C GLU A 52 14.42 13.02 -6.17
N LYS A 53 15.25 13.69 -6.99
CA LYS A 53 15.04 13.75 -8.42
C LYS A 53 15.33 12.40 -9.07
N ASP A 54 14.46 11.97 -9.96
CA ASP A 54 14.67 10.78 -10.79
C ASP A 54 14.01 10.97 -12.16
N ASP A 55 14.83 11.21 -13.20
CA ASP A 55 14.32 11.50 -14.54
C ASP A 55 13.64 10.29 -15.21
N SER A 56 13.78 9.09 -14.65
CA SER A 56 13.08 7.88 -15.08
C SER A 56 11.71 7.71 -14.41
N ALA A 57 11.35 8.57 -13.45
CA ALA A 57 10.14 8.41 -12.67
C ALA A 57 8.86 8.43 -13.52
N PRO A 58 7.82 7.64 -13.17
CA PRO A 58 6.54 7.63 -13.86
C PRO A 58 5.82 8.99 -13.81
N SER A 59 6.05 9.74 -12.73
CA SER A 59 5.68 11.14 -12.55
C SER A 59 6.97 11.91 -12.26
N LYS A 60 7.18 13.06 -12.92
CA LYS A 60 8.44 13.81 -12.87
C LYS A 60 8.21 15.16 -12.18
N PRO A 61 9.22 15.68 -11.44
CA PRO A 61 10.62 15.25 -11.46
C PRO A 61 11.06 14.34 -10.31
N ASN A 62 10.20 14.04 -9.35
CA ASN A 62 10.65 13.58 -8.04
C ASN A 62 10.03 12.24 -7.60
N VAL A 63 10.75 11.53 -6.75
CA VAL A 63 10.36 10.26 -6.14
C VAL A 63 10.62 10.29 -4.64
N LEU A 64 9.86 9.51 -3.87
CA LEU A 64 10.21 9.17 -2.50
C LEU A 64 11.16 7.97 -2.51
N LYS A 65 12.36 8.15 -1.96
CA LYS A 65 13.41 7.13 -1.92
C LYS A 65 13.74 6.73 -0.49
N GLN A 66 14.05 5.45 -0.31
CA GLN A 66 14.62 4.92 0.92
C GLN A 66 16.09 4.54 0.66
N SER A 67 17.04 5.13 1.38
CA SER A 67 18.48 4.84 1.16
C SER A 67 19.24 4.45 2.44
N GLY A 68 18.52 4.35 3.56
CA GLY A 68 19.10 3.98 4.85
C GLY A 68 19.08 2.48 5.10
N LYS A 69 19.76 2.03 6.15
CA LYS A 69 19.74 0.62 6.58
C LYS A 69 18.94 0.48 7.86
N ALA A 70 17.74 -0.09 7.78
CA ALA A 70 16.90 -0.38 8.93
C ALA A 70 16.15 -1.70 8.74
N ALA A 71 15.78 -2.32 9.87
CA ALA A 71 14.73 -3.31 9.85
C ALA A 71 13.42 -2.60 9.47
N TYR A 72 12.73 -3.12 8.45
CA TYR A 72 11.40 -2.68 8.03
C TYR A 72 11.24 -1.14 8.03
N PRO A 73 11.97 -0.40 7.17
CA PRO A 73 11.83 1.04 7.07
C PRO A 73 10.40 1.39 6.59
N LEU A 74 9.80 2.41 7.19
CA LEU A 74 8.44 2.87 6.88
C LEU A 74 8.43 4.37 6.58
N CYS A 75 7.59 4.79 5.65
CA CYS A 75 7.22 6.20 5.48
C CYS A 75 5.69 6.26 5.48
N ILE A 76 5.10 6.83 6.53
CA ILE A 76 3.67 6.77 6.82
C ILE A 76 3.04 8.10 6.42
N MET A 77 1.99 8.12 5.60
CA MET A 77 1.23 9.34 5.31
C MET A 77 0.33 9.64 6.51
N ASP A 78 0.47 10.83 7.06
CA ASP A 78 -0.28 11.25 8.23
C ASP A 78 -1.74 11.53 7.84
N GLY A 79 -2.68 11.18 8.71
CA GLY A 79 -4.11 11.47 8.52
C GLY A 79 -4.82 10.61 7.46
N ALA A 80 -4.12 9.68 6.80
CA ALA A 80 -4.75 8.72 5.89
C ALA A 80 -5.71 7.80 6.67
N ASN A 81 -7.02 7.96 6.46
CA ASN A 81 -8.05 7.17 7.12
C ASN A 81 -8.92 6.44 6.10
N VAL A 82 -8.42 5.30 5.63
CA VAL A 82 -9.08 4.50 4.61
C VAL A 82 -9.32 3.08 5.11
N LYS A 83 -10.60 2.70 5.16
CA LYS A 83 -11.02 1.41 5.74
C LYS A 83 -10.97 0.24 4.75
N ASP A 84 -11.46 0.43 3.50
CA ASP A 84 -11.75 -0.68 2.57
C ASP A 84 -11.42 -0.40 1.09
N GLY A 85 -10.76 -1.39 0.43
CA GLY A 85 -10.59 -1.68 -1.05
C GLY A 85 -9.13 -1.88 -1.67
N PHE A 86 -8.80 -1.39 -2.90
CA PHE A 86 -7.52 -1.39 -3.69
C PHE A 86 -6.57 -0.18 -3.65
N GLY A 87 -5.27 -0.48 -3.65
CA GLY A 87 -4.18 0.49 -3.69
C GLY A 87 -3.19 0.20 -4.76
N GLU A 88 -2.47 1.23 -5.19
CA GLU A 88 -1.43 1.07 -6.18
C GLU A 88 -0.19 1.84 -5.74
N VAL A 89 0.97 1.22 -5.91
CA VAL A 89 2.26 1.89 -5.83
C VAL A 89 3.09 1.56 -7.05
N LYS A 90 3.75 2.58 -7.59
CA LYS A 90 4.84 2.41 -8.55
C LYS A 90 6.15 2.45 -7.79
N PHE A 91 7.00 1.45 -8.01
CA PHE A 91 8.25 1.29 -7.29
C PHE A 91 9.37 0.84 -8.22
N LYS A 92 10.61 1.06 -7.79
CA LYS A 92 11.82 0.65 -8.51
C LYS A 92 12.86 0.17 -7.50
N PRO A 93 13.12 -1.15 -7.37
CA PRO A 93 14.17 -1.65 -6.49
C PRO A 93 15.54 -1.37 -7.12
N ILE A 94 16.43 -0.65 -6.44
CA ILE A 94 17.75 -0.25 -6.92
C ILE A 94 18.87 -1.10 -6.32
N SER A 95 18.84 -1.34 -5.00
CA SER A 95 19.93 -1.96 -4.23
C SER A 95 19.44 -2.58 -2.92
N GLY A 96 20.31 -3.34 -2.26
CA GLY A 96 20.00 -4.04 -1.00
C GLY A 96 20.52 -5.46 -1.02
N ASN A 97 21.05 -5.91 0.12
CA ASN A 97 21.66 -7.23 0.26
C ASN A 97 20.76 -8.20 1.04
N GLU A 98 20.06 -7.71 2.06
CA GLU A 98 19.09 -8.53 2.81
C GLU A 98 17.72 -8.55 2.10
N ASP A 99 17.21 -7.36 1.77
CA ASP A 99 16.03 -7.16 0.94
C ASP A 99 16.38 -6.08 -0.10
N GLN A 100 16.11 -6.34 -1.38
CA GLN A 100 16.02 -5.31 -2.42
C GLN A 100 14.54 -5.25 -2.80
N ALA A 101 13.78 -4.42 -2.10
CA ALA A 101 12.34 -4.56 -2.04
C ALA A 101 11.59 -3.23 -1.89
N ALA A 102 10.33 -3.28 -2.30
CA ALA A 102 9.35 -2.24 -2.10
C ALA A 102 8.07 -2.84 -1.53
N GLY A 103 7.18 -2.00 -1.03
CA GLY A 103 5.85 -2.45 -0.68
C GLY A 103 4.87 -1.34 -0.44
N LEU A 104 3.61 -1.73 -0.28
CA LEU A 104 2.54 -0.84 0.13
C LEU A 104 2.11 -1.19 1.55
N ILE A 105 1.95 -0.19 2.41
CA ILE A 105 1.47 -0.37 3.78
C ILE A 105 0.06 0.19 3.95
N TRP A 106 -0.75 -0.46 4.79
CA TRP A 106 -2.11 -0.01 5.10
C TRP A 106 -2.56 -0.44 6.49
N ARG A 107 -3.67 0.17 6.93
CA ARG A 107 -4.22 0.03 8.30
C ARG A 107 -3.13 0.22 9.36
N VAL A 108 -2.25 1.18 9.10
CA VAL A 108 -1.13 1.53 9.96
C VAL A 108 -1.70 2.19 11.21
N LYS A 109 -1.45 1.59 12.37
CA LYS A 109 -1.75 2.22 13.66
C LYS A 109 -0.54 2.95 14.21
N ASP A 110 0.62 2.32 14.05
CA ASP A 110 1.94 2.81 14.46
C ASP A 110 3.02 2.00 13.72
N ALA A 111 4.29 2.28 14.02
CA ALA A 111 5.44 1.60 13.42
C ALA A 111 5.54 0.10 13.75
N ASP A 112 4.75 -0.42 14.69
CA ASP A 112 4.76 -1.80 15.15
C ASP A 112 3.46 -2.55 14.80
N ASN A 113 2.50 -1.90 14.14
CA ASN A 113 1.18 -2.45 13.83
C ASN A 113 0.65 -1.98 12.46
N TYR A 114 0.84 -2.81 11.43
CA TYR A 114 0.44 -2.52 10.05
C TYR A 114 0.41 -3.79 9.19
N TYR A 115 -0.16 -3.69 7.99
CA TYR A 115 -0.04 -4.69 6.94
C TYR A 115 0.90 -4.20 5.85
N VAL A 116 1.60 -5.12 5.18
CA VAL A 116 2.47 -4.78 4.04
C VAL A 116 2.40 -5.84 2.95
N CYS A 117 2.25 -5.40 1.71
CA CYS A 117 2.49 -6.23 0.53
C CYS A 117 3.90 -5.93 0.02
N ARG A 118 4.84 -6.85 0.19
CA ARG A 118 6.26 -6.67 -0.16
C ARG A 118 6.55 -7.35 -1.50
N ALA A 119 7.07 -6.60 -2.47
CA ALA A 119 7.71 -7.13 -3.67
C ALA A 119 9.23 -7.15 -3.48
N ASN A 120 9.86 -8.31 -3.62
CA ASN A 120 11.30 -8.48 -3.40
C ASN A 120 12.01 -9.00 -4.65
N ALA A 121 12.98 -8.22 -5.15
CA ALA A 121 13.76 -8.50 -6.34
C ALA A 121 14.87 -9.55 -6.14
N LEU A 122 15.32 -9.78 -4.91
CA LEU A 122 16.26 -10.86 -4.60
C LEU A 122 15.55 -12.21 -4.53
N GLU A 123 14.37 -12.25 -3.91
CA GLU A 123 13.61 -13.49 -3.71
C GLU A 123 12.70 -13.86 -4.90
N GLY A 124 12.47 -12.90 -5.82
CA GLY A 124 11.56 -13.04 -6.96
C GLY A 124 10.15 -13.37 -6.49
N ASN A 125 9.64 -12.63 -5.51
CA ASN A 125 8.33 -12.88 -4.94
C ASN A 125 7.60 -11.62 -4.49
N VAL A 126 6.28 -11.80 -4.34
CA VAL A 126 5.40 -10.86 -3.66
C VAL A 126 4.78 -11.57 -2.47
N VAL A 127 4.94 -11.01 -1.28
CA VAL A 127 4.48 -11.63 -0.03
C VAL A 127 3.68 -10.62 0.79
N LEU A 128 2.55 -11.09 1.31
CA LEU A 128 1.71 -10.33 2.22
C LEU A 128 2.11 -10.62 3.67
N TYR A 129 2.30 -9.58 4.47
CA TYR A 129 2.60 -9.69 5.90
C TYR A 129 1.66 -8.85 6.76
N LYS A 130 1.53 -9.28 8.01
CA LYS A 130 1.06 -8.47 9.14
C LYS A 130 2.24 -8.26 10.10
N THR A 131 2.45 -7.02 10.52
CA THR A 131 3.25 -6.69 11.68
C THR A 131 2.30 -6.36 12.83
N GLU A 132 2.47 -7.03 13.96
CA GLU A 132 1.70 -6.79 15.17
C GLU A 132 2.63 -6.81 16.37
N LYS A 133 2.61 -5.75 17.19
CA LYS A 133 3.53 -5.56 18.31
C LYS A 133 5.00 -5.74 17.87
N GLY A 134 5.34 -5.20 16.71
CA GLY A 134 6.69 -5.22 16.13
C GLY A 134 7.12 -6.56 15.53
N LYS A 135 6.25 -7.58 15.53
CA LYS A 135 6.54 -8.91 14.98
C LYS A 135 5.85 -9.11 13.65
N ARG A 136 6.64 -9.36 12.60
CA ARG A 136 6.16 -9.63 11.24
C ARG A 136 5.85 -11.12 11.04
N SER A 137 4.70 -11.42 10.45
CA SER A 137 4.27 -12.77 10.05
C SER A 137 3.64 -12.74 8.65
N SER A 138 3.88 -13.77 7.84
CA SER A 138 3.27 -13.87 6.51
C SER A 138 1.79 -14.23 6.63
N LEU A 139 0.98 -13.72 5.72
CA LEU A 139 -0.44 -14.04 5.61
C LEU A 139 -0.68 -14.99 4.44
N ASP A 140 -1.64 -15.88 4.64
CA ASP A 140 -2.12 -16.77 3.59
C ASP A 140 -2.82 -15.99 2.48
N ILE A 141 -2.70 -16.51 1.26
CA ILE A 141 -3.47 -16.03 0.12
C ILE A 141 -4.87 -16.65 0.20
N VAL A 142 -5.90 -15.82 0.18
CA VAL A 142 -7.29 -16.28 0.24
C VAL A 142 -7.56 -17.28 -0.89
N GLY A 143 -8.13 -18.44 -0.55
CA GLY A 143 -8.43 -19.50 -1.52
C GLY A 143 -7.24 -20.40 -1.88
N ARG A 144 -6.03 -20.12 -1.39
CA ARG A 144 -4.85 -20.98 -1.54
C ARG A 144 -4.55 -21.69 -0.22
N LYS A 145 -4.36 -23.00 -0.26
CA LYS A 145 -3.91 -23.77 0.92
C LYS A 145 -2.38 -23.71 1.01
N GLY A 146 -1.89 -23.00 2.02
CA GLY A 146 -0.46 -22.91 2.35
C GLY A 146 0.39 -22.16 1.31
N GLY A 147 1.69 -22.14 1.59
CA GLY A 147 2.71 -21.48 0.76
C GLY A 147 3.19 -20.15 1.33
N TYR A 148 4.17 -19.56 0.65
CA TYR A 148 4.80 -18.30 1.04
C TYR A 148 4.77 -17.34 -0.14
N GLY A 149 3.83 -16.39 -0.10
CA GLY A 149 3.60 -15.42 -1.16
C GLY A 149 3.36 -16.03 -2.55
N VAL A 150 3.58 -15.21 -3.57
CA VAL A 150 3.51 -15.55 -4.99
C VAL A 150 4.91 -15.42 -5.59
N LYS A 151 5.34 -16.41 -6.39
CA LYS A 151 6.55 -16.26 -7.20
C LYS A 151 6.22 -15.36 -8.37
N GLU A 152 6.88 -14.22 -8.42
CA GLU A 152 6.66 -13.17 -9.40
C GLU A 152 8.00 -12.48 -9.63
N PRO A 153 8.51 -12.40 -10.88
CA PRO A 153 9.70 -11.62 -11.17
C PRO A 153 9.51 -10.17 -10.74
N VAL A 154 10.46 -9.63 -9.98
CA VAL A 154 10.50 -8.21 -9.61
C VAL A 154 11.77 -7.62 -10.22
N PRO A 155 11.66 -6.92 -11.37
CA PRO A 155 12.81 -6.36 -12.08
C PRO A 155 13.63 -5.40 -11.20
N LYS A 156 14.96 -5.51 -11.28
CA LYS A 156 15.89 -4.61 -10.60
C LYS A 156 16.17 -3.40 -11.50
N GLY A 157 16.16 -2.21 -10.92
CA GLY A 157 16.47 -0.97 -11.65
C GLY A 157 15.35 -0.48 -12.57
N GLU A 158 14.20 -1.14 -12.59
CA GLU A 158 13.07 -0.81 -13.47
C GLU A 158 11.79 -0.50 -12.67
N TRP A 159 10.94 0.34 -13.24
CA TRP A 159 9.66 0.70 -12.64
C TRP A 159 8.63 -0.41 -12.80
N SER A 160 8.03 -0.80 -11.69
CA SER A 160 6.96 -1.78 -11.61
C SER A 160 5.76 -1.18 -10.89
N THR A 161 4.57 -1.70 -11.19
CA THR A 161 3.33 -1.36 -10.48
C THR A 161 2.91 -2.53 -9.60
N GLN A 162 2.64 -2.28 -8.32
CA GLN A 162 2.04 -3.25 -7.41
C GLN A 162 0.64 -2.81 -7.01
N ILE A 163 -0.33 -3.72 -7.16
CA ILE A 163 -1.71 -3.54 -6.72
C ILE A 163 -2.03 -4.63 -5.70
N PRO A 164 -2.05 -4.35 -4.38
CA PRO A 164 -2.54 -5.31 -3.40
C PRO A 164 -4.03 -5.52 -3.60
N SER A 165 -4.43 -6.77 -3.88
CA SER A 165 -5.84 -7.14 -3.96
C SER A 165 -6.47 -7.25 -2.57
N ARG A 166 -7.79 -7.01 -2.52
CA ARG A 166 -8.64 -6.93 -1.32
C ARG A 166 -8.25 -7.94 -0.22
N GLN A 167 -7.86 -7.43 0.96
CA GLN A 167 -8.05 -8.17 2.21
C GLN A 167 -9.49 -7.97 2.69
N SER A 168 -10.34 -8.98 2.53
CA SER A 168 -11.59 -9.02 3.28
C SER A 168 -11.31 -9.53 4.70
N GLU A 169 -11.93 -8.93 5.71
CA GLU A 169 -12.01 -9.50 7.07
C GLU A 169 -12.83 -10.82 7.13
N SER A 170 -13.25 -11.35 5.98
CA SER A 170 -14.35 -12.29 5.84
C SER A 170 -13.99 -13.76 6.16
N LYS A 171 -13.13 -14.01 7.14
CA LYS A 171 -13.32 -15.22 7.96
C LYS A 171 -14.29 -15.01 9.13
N ALA A 172 -14.81 -13.80 9.32
CA ALA A 172 -16.01 -13.57 10.11
C ALA A 172 -17.18 -13.16 9.18
N ILE A 173 -18.00 -14.16 8.82
CA ILE A 173 -19.40 -14.07 8.36
C ILE A 173 -19.64 -13.35 7.01
N GLY A 174 -20.25 -14.08 6.07
CA GLY A 174 -20.37 -13.70 4.66
C GLY A 174 -21.17 -12.44 4.38
N SER A 175 -20.71 -11.69 3.37
CA SER A 175 -21.57 -10.93 2.46
C SER A 175 -20.78 -10.41 1.24
N SER A 176 -21.54 -10.24 0.15
CA SER A 176 -21.24 -9.98 -1.27
C SER A 176 -20.14 -8.94 -1.60
N PRO A 177 -19.43 -9.06 -2.76
CA PRO A 177 -18.39 -8.11 -3.16
C PRO A 177 -19.01 -6.83 -3.75
N ARG A 178 -18.78 -5.69 -3.10
CA ARG A 178 -19.00 -4.37 -3.68
C ARG A 178 -17.65 -3.68 -3.86
N THR A 179 -17.39 -3.23 -5.07
CA THR A 179 -16.15 -2.62 -5.55
C THR A 179 -16.10 -1.14 -5.17
N THR A 180 -15.18 -0.75 -4.28
CA THR A 180 -14.78 0.64 -4.07
C THR A 180 -13.29 0.72 -3.73
N SER A 181 -12.59 1.72 -4.29
CA SER A 181 -11.12 1.88 -4.31
C SER A 181 -10.59 2.74 -3.14
N PRO A 182 -9.60 2.27 -2.39
CA PRO A 182 -8.88 3.00 -1.36
C PRO A 182 -7.63 3.70 -1.82
N SER A 183 -7.11 4.48 -0.89
CA SER A 183 -5.88 5.24 -1.01
C SER A 183 -4.91 4.73 0.06
N PHE A 184 -3.64 4.58 -0.32
CA PHE A 184 -2.63 3.81 0.40
C PHE A 184 -1.37 4.63 0.51
N THR A 185 -0.50 4.18 1.40
CA THR A 185 0.79 4.79 1.63
C THR A 185 1.92 3.89 1.15
N THR A 186 2.88 4.50 0.46
CA THR A 186 3.98 3.88 -0.28
C THR A 186 5.16 3.48 0.62
N SER A 187 5.94 2.47 0.21
CA SER A 187 7.30 2.22 0.73
C SER A 187 8.28 1.72 -0.36
N SER A 188 9.39 2.47 -0.45
CA SER A 188 10.79 2.21 -0.84
C SER A 188 11.15 1.78 -2.26
N ILE A 189 11.85 2.69 -2.94
CA ILE A 189 13.05 2.40 -3.75
C ILE A 189 14.19 2.18 -2.75
N SER A 190 14.67 0.95 -2.57
CA SER A 190 15.99 0.63 -1.98
C SER A 190 16.88 0.11 -3.07
#